data_AF-A2ETR1-F1
#
_entry.id   AF-A2ETR1-F1
#
_cell.length_a   1.000
_cell.length_b   1.000
_cell.length_c   1.000
_cell.angle_alpha   90.00
_cell.angle_beta   90.00
_cell.angle_gamma   90.00
#
_symmetry.space_group_name_H-M   'P 1'
#
loop_
_entity.id
_entity.type
_entity.pdbx_description
1 polymer ?
#
loop_
_entity_poly.entity_id
_entity_poly.type
_entity_poly.pdbx_seq_one_letter_code
_entity_poly.pdbx_strand_id
1 'polypeptide(L)'
;MKTTAHNPKYNTRITSVATNAVIVGRGDWRRVKKEAKHLTPEQRKQIALNDEKTKQEQLLQITKKRENLIDTQTKPEVITRNLQTLNTFEERDYALQIADTKADEDLDEVKKINSEMVAAKARTFRDQQLEIHRQMKEDEKAEERSIADMLEENRQRAKSHYDEREASLKEQRRRGRAIIELQIEEHKINSILEAERRDREAKALAIQNEQIRQEDERIRAEQKARQQAFLHDCIAMEEALVKRKAEEKRQEQELAQMTIDYANEKALKEEARERQILAQKRLKEREIQEIRSKQQRAIDTKAIRDEMMAQRVQEEQARAAAEKEEAEQMAKITAVMKLKKDRADMINSKKLDQLEQQARERREYEMMLEQAETKKQKALADYTAKIEADQKYREELKQTVELRELSRKIDPDAKNREKAKMQAEQDAYMQRVERIRQKKLAELEAAGVPEKYRADIKNLKFKSQ
;
A
#
# COMPACT_ATOMS: atom_id res chain seq x y z
N MET A 1 37.58 85.81 47.71
CA MET A 1 38.83 86.31 48.31
C MET A 1 38.54 86.81 49.71
N LYS A 2 39.40 86.42 50.66
CA LYS A 2 39.26 86.56 52.11
C LYS A 2 39.46 88.00 52.61
N THR A 3 38.82 88.20 53.75
CA THR A 3 38.86 89.22 54.79
C THR A 3 40.21 89.84 55.21
N THR A 4 40.12 91.11 55.65
CA THR A 4 40.58 91.72 56.93
C THR A 4 42.04 92.13 57.22
N ALA A 5 42.12 93.41 57.64
CA ALA A 5 42.68 93.96 58.90
C ALA A 5 44.18 94.32 59.05
N HIS A 6 44.41 95.53 59.58
CA HIS A 6 45.54 95.80 60.48
C HIS A 6 45.15 96.76 61.62
N ASN A 7 45.51 96.30 62.83
CA ASN A 7 45.56 96.89 64.18
C ASN A 7 46.57 98.09 64.21
N PRO A 8 46.89 98.82 65.31
CA PRO A 8 46.57 98.60 66.72
C PRO A 8 46.22 99.83 67.58
N LYS A 9 45.56 99.51 68.71
CA LYS A 9 45.32 100.37 69.88
C LYS A 9 46.59 100.45 70.74
N TYR A 10 47.17 101.64 70.90
CA TYR A 10 47.95 101.98 72.10
C TYR A 10 47.68 103.42 72.55
N ASN A 11 47.56 103.52 73.87
CA ASN A 11 47.85 104.64 74.76
C ASN A 11 46.68 105.42 75.39
N THR A 12 46.21 104.82 76.48
CA THR A 12 46.31 105.35 77.85
C THR A 12 46.12 106.85 78.02
N ARG A 13 45.00 107.19 78.68
CA ARG A 13 44.67 108.52 79.21
C ARG A 13 45.73 108.98 80.21
N ILE A 14 46.46 110.03 79.84
CA ILE A 14 47.20 110.86 80.77
C ILE A 14 46.19 111.73 81.52
N THR A 15 46.26 111.62 82.83
CA THR A 15 45.51 112.32 83.85
C THR A 15 45.91 113.79 83.96
N SER A 16 44.92 114.62 84.29
CA SER A 16 45.01 115.94 84.90
C SER A 16 45.90 117.00 84.23
N VAL A 17 45.29 117.93 83.49
CA VAL A 17 45.32 119.38 83.77
C VAL A 17 44.02 119.98 83.23
N ALA A 18 43.44 120.90 84.00
CA ALA A 18 42.25 121.66 83.69
C ALA A 18 42.43 122.63 82.50
N THR A 19 41.30 122.90 81.83
CA THR A 19 41.02 123.98 80.86
C THR A 19 41.74 123.96 79.49
N ASN A 20 40.96 123.54 78.48
CA ASN A 20 40.96 123.91 77.06
C ASN A 20 42.19 123.61 76.16
N ALA A 21 42.38 122.33 75.80
CA ALA A 21 43.05 121.94 74.55
C ALA A 21 42.53 120.57 74.05
N VAL A 22 42.03 120.51 72.80
CA VAL A 22 41.68 119.24 72.11
C VAL A 22 42.74 118.95 71.05
N ILE A 23 43.44 117.82 71.20
CA ILE A 23 44.43 117.32 70.25
C ILE A 23 43.70 116.53 69.15
N VAL A 24 43.73 117.01 67.90
CA VAL A 24 43.12 116.30 66.75
C VAL A 24 44.02 115.16 66.26
N GLY A 25 43.45 113.96 66.08
CA GLY A 25 44.17 112.75 65.67
C GLY A 25 44.61 112.72 64.20
N ARG A 26 45.67 111.96 63.87
CA ARG A 26 46.26 111.89 62.51
C ARG A 26 45.27 111.42 61.41
N GLY A 27 44.26 110.66 61.78
CA GLY A 27 43.17 110.22 60.90
C GLY A 27 42.21 111.36 60.58
N ASP A 28 41.74 112.09 61.60
CA ASP A 28 40.90 113.27 61.45
C ASP A 28 41.65 114.39 60.73
N TRP A 29 42.96 114.55 60.96
CA TRP A 29 43.77 115.47 60.18
C TRP A 29 43.83 115.09 58.71
N ARG A 30 43.97 113.80 58.37
CA ARG A 30 43.94 113.34 56.97
C ARG A 30 42.55 113.48 56.34
N ARG A 31 41.47 113.26 57.09
CA ARG A 31 40.10 113.51 56.63
C ARG A 31 39.89 114.98 56.34
N VAL A 32 40.22 115.86 57.30
CA VAL A 32 40.19 117.32 57.13
C VAL A 32 41.09 117.75 55.96
N LYS A 33 42.28 117.17 55.77
CA LYS A 33 43.14 117.48 54.61
C LYS A 33 42.56 116.99 53.27
N LYS A 34 41.83 115.87 53.26
CA LYS A 34 41.20 115.32 52.04
C LYS A 34 39.90 116.07 51.70
N GLU A 35 39.14 116.50 52.71
CA GLU A 35 37.94 117.34 52.59
C GLU A 35 38.28 118.82 52.31
N ALA A 36 39.40 119.31 52.83
CA ALA A 36 39.90 120.67 52.61
C ALA A 36 40.60 120.85 51.25
N LYS A 37 40.82 119.78 50.47
CA LYS A 37 41.10 119.94 49.05
C LYS A 37 39.79 120.34 48.38
N HIS A 38 39.63 121.64 48.16
CA HIS A 38 38.63 122.17 47.24
C HIS A 38 38.87 121.58 45.85
N LEU A 39 38.24 120.43 45.57
CA LEU A 39 38.09 119.95 44.21
C LEU A 39 37.26 120.99 43.47
N THR A 40 37.81 121.47 42.36
CA THR A 40 37.08 122.31 41.41
C THR A 40 35.82 121.57 40.93
N PRO A 41 34.75 122.30 40.56
CA PRO A 41 33.48 121.70 40.14
C PRO A 41 33.62 120.64 39.04
N GLU A 42 34.61 120.78 38.16
CA GLU A 42 34.88 119.85 37.06
C GLU A 42 35.39 118.49 37.55
N GLN A 43 36.28 118.47 38.55
CA GLN A 43 36.83 117.22 39.09
C GLN A 43 35.78 116.42 39.86
N ARG A 44 34.81 117.10 40.52
CA ARG A 44 33.65 116.43 41.15
C ARG A 44 32.73 115.79 40.12
N LYS A 45 32.48 116.47 39.00
CA LYS A 45 31.68 115.92 37.89
C LYS A 45 32.36 114.70 37.25
N GLN A 46 33.67 114.71 37.05
CA GLN A 46 34.38 113.57 36.46
C GLN A 46 34.32 112.31 37.33
N ILE A 47 34.43 112.45 38.66
CA ILE A 47 34.31 111.30 39.57
C ILE A 47 32.87 110.75 39.57
N ALA A 48 31.86 111.62 39.66
CA ALA A 48 30.46 111.21 39.59
C ALA A 48 30.12 110.52 38.26
N LEU A 49 30.67 111.02 37.14
CA LEU A 49 30.50 110.42 35.82
C LEU A 49 31.13 109.02 35.74
N ASN A 50 32.30 108.83 36.34
CA ASN A 50 32.96 107.52 36.37
C ASN A 50 32.22 106.51 37.27
N ASP A 51 31.69 106.96 38.41
CA ASP A 51 30.86 106.12 39.28
C ASP A 51 29.52 105.75 38.63
N GLU A 52 28.90 106.66 37.86
CA GLU A 52 27.72 106.34 37.05
C GLU A 52 28.04 105.35 35.93
N LYS A 53 29.17 105.52 35.23
CA LYS A 53 29.60 104.58 34.18
C LYS A 53 29.81 103.18 34.72
N THR A 54 30.49 103.03 35.86
CA THR A 54 30.71 101.69 36.46
C THR A 54 29.40 101.03 36.92
N LYS A 55 28.45 101.80 37.47
CA LYS A 55 27.11 101.29 37.81
C LYS A 55 26.32 100.87 36.56
N GLN A 56 26.39 101.67 35.49
CA GLN A 56 25.76 101.34 34.21
C GLN A 56 26.36 100.08 33.61
N GLU A 57 27.69 99.92 33.63
CA GLU A 57 28.36 98.70 33.17
C GLU A 57 27.94 97.45 33.95
N GLN A 58 27.80 97.55 35.27
CA GLN A 58 27.33 96.44 36.11
C GLN A 58 25.87 96.07 35.81
N LEU A 59 24.99 97.06 35.66
CA LEU A 59 23.59 96.82 35.26
C LEU A 59 23.50 96.19 33.85
N LEU A 60 24.34 96.64 32.92
CA LEU A 60 24.45 96.06 31.58
C LEU A 60 24.95 94.60 31.63
N GLN A 61 25.87 94.26 32.53
CA GLN A 61 26.32 92.87 32.69
C GLN A 61 25.24 91.98 33.31
N ILE A 62 24.46 92.47 34.28
CA ILE A 62 23.37 91.70 34.89
C ILE A 62 22.23 91.48 33.90
N THR A 63 21.86 92.51 33.14
CA THR A 63 20.83 92.41 32.09
C THR A 63 21.27 91.44 30.99
N LYS A 64 22.51 91.54 30.49
CA LYS A 64 23.05 90.56 29.52
C LYS A 64 23.07 89.13 30.05
N LYS A 65 23.39 88.92 31.34
CA LYS A 65 23.34 87.57 31.94
C LYS A 65 21.93 87.03 32.06
N ARG A 66 20.95 87.87 32.41
CA ARG A 66 19.52 87.49 32.45
C ARG A 66 18.99 87.21 31.05
N GLU A 67 19.31 88.05 30.09
CA GLU A 67 18.94 87.87 28.67
C GLU A 67 19.50 86.56 28.14
N ASN A 68 20.80 86.28 28.36
CA ASN A 68 21.42 85.01 27.97
C ASN A 68 20.78 83.79 28.66
N LEU A 69 20.31 83.90 29.90
CA LEU A 69 19.65 82.79 30.61
C LEU A 69 18.24 82.52 30.07
N ILE A 70 17.49 83.58 29.75
CA ILE A 70 16.16 83.48 29.13
C ILE A 70 16.31 82.90 27.72
N ASP A 71 17.31 83.35 26.96
CA ASP A 71 17.63 82.86 25.63
C ASP A 71 18.03 81.38 25.61
N THR A 72 18.79 80.90 26.60
CA THR A 72 19.21 79.49 26.66
C THR A 72 18.11 78.55 27.07
N GLN A 73 17.11 79.02 27.84
CA GLN A 73 15.95 78.22 28.23
C GLN A 73 14.85 78.21 27.16
N THR A 74 14.62 79.33 26.47
CA THR A 74 13.56 79.44 25.46
C THR A 74 13.91 78.74 24.13
N LYS A 75 15.17 78.73 23.71
CA LYS A 75 15.62 78.08 22.45
C LYS A 75 15.29 76.57 22.37
N PRO A 76 15.62 75.71 23.35
CA PRO A 76 15.29 74.28 23.26
C PRO A 76 13.79 73.99 23.33
N GLU A 77 13.02 74.78 24.09
CA GLU A 77 11.55 74.65 24.16
C GLU A 77 10.87 75.05 22.85
N VAL A 78 11.36 76.08 22.17
CA VAL A 78 10.87 76.50 20.85
C VAL A 78 11.24 75.46 19.78
N ILE A 79 12.45 74.90 19.81
CA ILE A 79 12.86 73.85 18.86
C ILE A 79 12.02 72.58 19.06
N THR A 80 11.79 72.15 20.30
CA THR A 80 10.95 70.97 20.57
C THR A 80 9.49 71.20 20.20
N ARG A 81 8.91 72.37 20.45
CA ARG A 81 7.57 72.73 19.93
C ARG A 81 7.52 72.78 18.40
N ASN A 82 8.56 73.29 17.74
CA ASN A 82 8.62 73.33 16.28
C ASN A 82 8.76 71.93 15.67
N LEU A 83 9.52 71.03 16.29
CA LEU A 83 9.63 69.63 15.87
C LEU A 83 8.31 68.87 16.11
N GLN A 84 7.65 69.09 17.24
CA GLN A 84 6.35 68.49 17.53
C GLN A 84 5.29 68.97 16.55
N THR A 85 5.24 70.28 16.26
CA THR A 85 4.31 70.82 15.27
C THR A 85 4.62 70.27 13.87
N LEU A 86 5.88 70.22 13.45
CA LEU A 86 6.27 69.64 12.16
C LEU A 86 5.86 68.17 12.04
N ASN A 87 6.11 67.36 13.06
CA ASN A 87 5.67 65.95 13.08
C ASN A 87 4.15 65.84 12.99
N THR A 88 3.39 66.70 13.70
CA THR A 88 1.92 66.69 13.59
C THR A 88 1.43 67.13 12.20
N PHE A 89 2.17 68.01 11.53
CA PHE A 89 1.87 68.39 10.14
C PHE A 89 2.16 67.23 9.19
N GLU A 90 3.29 66.54 9.32
CA GLU A 90 3.64 65.37 8.50
C GLU A 90 2.65 64.21 8.71
N GLU A 91 2.26 63.93 9.96
CA GLU A 91 1.24 62.93 10.28
C GLU A 91 -0.12 63.31 9.68
N ARG A 92 -0.48 64.59 9.74
CA ARG A 92 -1.73 65.09 9.14
C ARG A 92 -1.70 65.00 7.62
N ASP A 93 -0.59 65.36 6.98
CA ASP A 93 -0.43 65.29 5.54
C ASP A 93 -0.42 63.84 5.05
N TYR A 94 0.20 62.93 5.80
CA TYR A 94 0.13 61.50 5.55
C TYR A 94 -1.29 60.95 5.72
N ALA A 95 -2.01 61.39 6.76
CA ALA A 95 -3.42 61.01 6.96
C ALA A 95 -4.31 61.54 5.82
N LEU A 96 -4.05 62.75 5.32
CA LEU A 96 -4.73 63.32 4.16
C LEU A 96 -4.43 62.51 2.90
N GLN A 97 -3.18 62.12 2.66
CA GLN A 97 -2.83 61.24 1.54
C GLN A 97 -3.51 59.87 1.63
N ILE A 98 -3.61 59.28 2.82
CA ILE A 98 -4.37 58.03 3.03
C ILE A 98 -5.86 58.25 2.76
N ALA A 99 -6.43 59.37 3.21
CA ALA A 99 -7.84 59.68 2.95
C ALA A 99 -8.10 59.89 1.46
N ASP A 100 -7.23 60.62 0.76
CA ASP A 100 -7.32 60.87 -0.67
C ASP A 100 -7.15 59.59 -1.49
N THR A 101 -6.21 58.71 -1.11
CA THR A 101 -6.05 57.41 -1.76
C THR A 101 -7.25 56.50 -1.51
N LYS A 102 -7.81 56.46 -0.29
CA LYS A 102 -9.05 55.71 -0.03
C LYS A 102 -10.21 56.25 -0.86
N ALA A 103 -10.35 57.57 -0.96
CA ALA A 103 -11.35 58.21 -1.80
C ALA A 103 -11.17 57.89 -3.29
N ASP A 104 -9.91 57.81 -3.76
CA ASP A 104 -9.59 57.35 -5.12
C ASP A 104 -9.99 55.89 -5.34
N GLU A 105 -9.71 55.00 -4.40
CA GLU A 105 -10.06 53.57 -4.48
C GLU A 105 -11.58 53.33 -4.41
N ASP A 106 -12.33 54.24 -3.80
CA ASP A 106 -13.79 54.16 -3.71
C ASP A 106 -14.52 54.51 -5.02
N LEU A 107 -13.84 55.13 -5.98
CA LEU A 107 -14.39 55.42 -7.31
C LEU A 107 -14.72 54.12 -8.08
N ASP A 108 -15.88 54.05 -8.72
CA ASP A 108 -16.36 52.83 -9.40
C ASP A 108 -15.47 52.40 -10.57
N GLU A 109 -14.93 53.36 -11.30
CA GLU A 109 -13.96 53.18 -12.38
C GLU A 109 -12.67 52.56 -11.86
N VAL A 110 -12.20 53.01 -10.68
CA VAL A 110 -11.00 52.50 -10.03
C VAL A 110 -11.24 51.10 -9.47
N LYS A 111 -12.41 50.84 -8.88
CA LYS A 111 -12.83 49.47 -8.50
C LYS A 111 -12.85 48.53 -9.71
N LYS A 112 -13.30 49.00 -10.86
CA LYS A 112 -13.28 48.23 -12.11
C LYS A 112 -11.84 47.97 -12.58
N ILE A 113 -10.97 48.98 -12.54
CA ILE A 113 -9.52 48.81 -12.83
C ILE A 113 -8.91 47.77 -11.87
N ASN A 114 -9.23 47.84 -10.58
CA ASN A 114 -8.73 46.90 -9.57
C ASN A 114 -9.23 45.48 -9.79
N SER A 115 -10.49 45.30 -10.19
CA SER A 115 -11.04 43.99 -10.56
C SER A 115 -10.26 43.37 -11.73
N GLU A 116 -10.00 44.15 -12.78
CA GLU A 116 -9.19 43.71 -13.92
C GLU A 116 -7.73 43.47 -13.53
N MET A 117 -7.18 44.27 -12.62
CA MET A 117 -5.83 44.08 -12.05
C MET A 117 -5.70 42.73 -11.35
N VAL A 118 -6.68 42.37 -10.52
CA VAL A 118 -6.73 41.05 -9.84
C VAL A 118 -6.86 39.93 -10.88
N ALA A 119 -7.73 40.11 -11.88
CA ALA A 119 -7.87 39.13 -12.96
C ALA A 119 -6.57 38.93 -13.74
N ALA A 120 -5.84 40.01 -14.05
CA ALA A 120 -4.56 39.95 -14.75
C ALA A 120 -3.48 39.22 -13.91
N LYS A 121 -3.38 39.52 -12.62
CA LYS A 121 -2.50 38.79 -11.67
C LYS A 121 -2.88 37.31 -11.63
N ALA A 122 -4.16 36.97 -11.49
CA ALA A 122 -4.63 35.58 -11.44
C ALA A 122 -4.34 34.80 -12.74
N ARG A 123 -4.52 35.41 -13.91
CA ARG A 123 -4.17 34.78 -15.20
C ARG A 123 -2.66 34.52 -15.31
N THR A 124 -1.85 35.44 -14.81
CA THR A 124 -0.38 35.28 -14.78
C THR A 124 0.02 34.08 -13.92
N PHE A 125 -0.53 33.97 -12.71
CA PHE A 125 -0.28 32.81 -11.85
C PHE A 125 -0.76 31.51 -12.47
N ARG A 126 -1.91 31.52 -13.14
CA ARG A 126 -2.43 30.35 -13.83
C ARG A 126 -1.49 29.88 -14.94
N ASP A 127 -0.96 30.80 -15.75
CA ASP A 127 -0.03 30.44 -16.82
C ASP A 127 1.26 29.86 -16.27
N GLN A 128 1.79 30.42 -15.17
CA GLN A 128 2.94 29.86 -14.46
C GLN A 128 2.65 28.45 -13.94
N GLN A 129 1.48 28.23 -13.33
CA GLN A 129 1.06 26.91 -12.86
C GLN A 129 0.91 25.89 -13.99
N LEU A 130 0.37 26.30 -15.14
CA LEU A 130 0.24 25.42 -16.31
C LEU A 130 1.60 24.98 -16.84
N GLU A 131 2.59 25.89 -16.87
CA GLU A 131 3.94 25.56 -17.28
C GLU A 131 4.61 24.60 -16.30
N ILE A 132 4.48 24.83 -14.98
CA ILE A 132 4.98 23.90 -13.95
C ILE A 132 4.33 22.53 -14.11
N HIS A 133 3.00 22.48 -14.29
CA HIS A 133 2.30 21.20 -14.46
C HIS A 133 2.71 20.48 -15.74
N ARG A 134 3.02 21.22 -16.81
CA ARG A 134 3.55 20.63 -18.03
C ARG A 134 4.92 19.98 -17.78
N GLN A 135 5.82 20.68 -17.09
CA GLN A 135 7.14 20.16 -16.74
C GLN A 135 7.03 18.92 -15.86
N MET A 136 6.23 18.97 -14.79
CA MET A 136 5.99 17.80 -13.92
C MET A 136 5.51 16.58 -14.71
N LYS A 137 4.62 16.80 -15.69
CA LYS A 137 4.10 15.71 -16.54
C LYS A 137 5.15 15.16 -17.51
N GLU A 138 6.07 16.01 -17.98
CA GLU A 138 7.20 15.58 -18.81
C GLU A 138 8.19 14.77 -17.98
N ASP A 139 8.47 15.18 -16.74
CA ASP A 139 9.32 14.46 -15.78
C ASP A 139 8.72 13.11 -15.37
N GLU A 140 7.43 13.08 -15.01
CA GLU A 140 6.71 11.84 -14.66
C GLU A 140 6.77 10.82 -15.81
N LYS A 141 6.58 11.26 -17.06
CA LYS A 141 6.73 10.40 -18.23
C LYS A 141 8.17 9.89 -18.42
N ALA A 142 9.18 10.69 -18.07
CA ALA A 142 10.57 10.27 -18.16
C ALA A 142 10.90 9.22 -17.08
N GLU A 143 10.38 9.41 -15.86
CA GLU A 143 10.49 8.44 -14.77
C GLU A 143 9.78 7.12 -15.11
N GLU A 144 8.54 7.18 -15.61
CA GLU A 144 7.80 5.99 -16.05
C GLU A 144 8.57 5.20 -17.12
N ARG A 145 9.20 5.89 -18.08
CA ARG A 145 10.05 5.24 -19.10
C ARG A 145 11.27 4.57 -18.48
N SER A 146 11.96 5.26 -17.57
CA SER A 146 13.11 4.71 -16.85
C SER A 146 12.74 3.46 -16.04
N ILE A 147 11.58 3.47 -15.37
CA ILE A 147 11.05 2.31 -14.63
C ILE A 147 10.70 1.17 -15.59
N ALA A 148 10.06 1.47 -16.72
CA ALA A 148 9.72 0.46 -17.72
C ALA A 148 10.97 -0.22 -18.30
N ASP A 149 12.01 0.56 -18.60
CA ASP A 149 13.30 0.04 -19.07
C ASP A 149 13.97 -0.86 -18.02
N MET A 150 13.96 -0.45 -16.75
CA MET A 150 14.47 -1.27 -15.63
C MET A 150 13.69 -2.58 -15.47
N LEU A 151 12.36 -2.54 -15.58
CA LEU A 151 11.51 -3.72 -15.50
C LEU A 151 11.76 -4.68 -16.67
N GLU A 152 11.93 -4.16 -17.88
CA GLU A 152 12.26 -4.96 -19.06
C GLU A 152 13.65 -5.60 -18.93
N GLU A 153 14.65 -4.87 -18.43
CA GLU A 153 15.96 -5.42 -18.14
C GLU A 153 15.88 -6.57 -17.11
N ASN A 154 15.13 -6.38 -16.03
CA ASN A 154 14.93 -7.42 -15.02
C ASN A 154 14.20 -8.65 -15.60
N ARG A 155 13.22 -8.44 -16.48
CA ARG A 155 12.53 -9.51 -17.18
C ARG A 155 13.48 -10.30 -18.08
N GLN A 156 14.36 -9.60 -18.81
CA GLN A 156 15.36 -10.23 -19.68
C GLN A 156 16.40 -11.02 -18.87
N ARG A 157 16.88 -10.46 -17.74
CA ARG A 157 17.78 -11.17 -16.81
C ARG A 157 17.12 -12.43 -16.24
N ALA A 158 15.86 -12.34 -15.80
CA ALA A 158 15.11 -13.49 -15.32
C ALA A 158 14.99 -14.58 -16.40
N LYS A 159 14.70 -14.20 -17.64
CA LYS A 159 14.68 -15.11 -18.78
C LYS A 159 16.05 -15.78 -19.00
N SER A 160 17.13 -15.00 -18.99
CA SER A 160 18.50 -15.53 -19.11
C SER A 160 18.79 -16.60 -18.05
N HIS A 161 18.39 -16.37 -16.80
CA HIS A 161 18.56 -17.36 -15.74
C HIS A 161 17.76 -18.66 -15.96
N TYR A 162 16.56 -18.57 -16.52
CA TYR A 162 15.80 -19.77 -16.92
C TYR A 162 16.48 -20.52 -18.06
N ASP A 163 16.95 -19.80 -19.07
CA ASP A 163 17.65 -20.37 -20.23
C ASP A 163 18.96 -21.07 -19.79
N GLU A 164 19.74 -20.43 -18.90
CA GLU A 164 20.95 -21.00 -18.28
C GLU A 164 20.63 -22.28 -17.48
N ARG A 165 19.55 -22.26 -16.69
CA ARG A 165 19.12 -23.43 -15.92
C ARG A 165 18.70 -24.58 -16.83
N GLU A 166 17.97 -24.31 -17.90
CA GLU A 166 17.57 -25.34 -18.86
C GLU A 166 18.79 -25.91 -19.60
N ALA A 167 19.74 -25.05 -19.99
CA ALA A 167 21.00 -25.48 -20.61
C ALA A 167 21.79 -26.41 -19.68
N SER A 168 21.91 -26.06 -18.39
CA SER A 168 22.57 -26.89 -17.37
C SER A 168 21.87 -28.24 -17.19
N LEU A 169 20.53 -28.26 -17.09
CA LEU A 169 19.77 -29.52 -17.00
C LEU A 169 19.93 -30.38 -18.25
N LYS A 170 19.94 -29.77 -19.44
CA LYS A 170 20.17 -30.48 -20.71
C LYS A 170 21.56 -31.09 -20.75
N GLU A 171 22.57 -30.38 -20.26
CA GLU A 171 23.93 -30.90 -20.16
C GLU A 171 24.02 -32.07 -19.16
N GLN A 172 23.40 -31.95 -17.98
CA GLN A 172 23.34 -33.03 -17.01
C GLN A 172 22.66 -34.28 -17.59
N ARG A 173 21.56 -34.12 -18.34
CA ARG A 173 20.90 -35.24 -19.04
C ARG A 173 21.80 -35.88 -20.09
N ARG A 174 22.58 -35.09 -20.83
CA ARG A 174 23.57 -35.61 -21.80
C ARG A 174 24.66 -36.41 -21.10
N ARG A 175 25.22 -35.89 -20.00
CA ARG A 175 26.22 -36.60 -19.18
C ARG A 175 25.65 -37.89 -18.60
N GLY A 176 24.44 -37.84 -18.04
CA GLY A 176 23.74 -39.01 -17.51
C GLY A 176 23.48 -40.09 -18.56
N ARG A 177 23.06 -39.69 -19.78
CA ARG A 177 22.93 -40.62 -20.91
C ARG A 177 24.25 -41.28 -21.27
N ALA A 178 25.33 -40.51 -21.38
CA ALA A 178 26.65 -41.06 -21.73
C ALA A 178 27.14 -42.09 -20.70
N ILE A 179 26.90 -41.86 -19.40
CA ILE A 179 27.24 -42.82 -18.34
C ILE A 179 26.42 -44.12 -18.49
N ILE A 180 25.13 -44.03 -18.77
CA ILE A 180 24.26 -45.21 -18.97
C ILE A 180 24.70 -45.99 -20.21
N GLU A 181 25.05 -45.30 -21.30
CA GLU A 181 25.58 -45.95 -22.51
C GLU A 181 26.86 -46.73 -22.20
N LEU A 182 27.80 -46.16 -21.45
CA LEU A 182 29.00 -46.87 -20.97
C LEU A 182 28.65 -48.09 -20.11
N GLN A 183 27.70 -47.97 -19.17
CA GLN A 183 27.26 -49.09 -18.34
C GLN A 183 26.63 -50.23 -19.15
N ILE A 184 25.86 -49.89 -20.20
CA ILE A 184 25.27 -50.89 -21.10
C ILE A 184 26.37 -51.61 -21.88
N GLU A 185 27.39 -50.89 -22.35
CA GLU A 185 28.54 -51.48 -23.02
C GLU A 185 29.33 -52.41 -22.09
N GLU A 186 29.62 -51.98 -20.86
CA GLU A 186 30.25 -52.82 -19.83
C GLU A 186 29.43 -54.08 -19.54
N HIS A 187 28.11 -53.96 -19.38
CA HIS A 187 27.25 -55.10 -19.14
C HIS A 187 27.22 -56.07 -20.34
N LYS A 188 27.23 -55.56 -21.58
CA LYS A 188 27.33 -56.39 -22.78
C LYS A 188 28.64 -57.16 -22.82
N ILE A 189 29.76 -56.50 -22.52
CA ILE A 189 31.08 -57.15 -22.45
C ILE A 189 31.09 -58.25 -21.38
N ASN A 190 30.58 -57.96 -20.18
CA ASN A 190 30.49 -58.94 -19.10
C ASN A 190 29.60 -60.13 -19.48
N SER A 191 28.46 -59.87 -20.13
CA SER A 191 27.56 -60.93 -20.60
C SER A 191 28.23 -61.85 -21.63
N ILE A 192 29.01 -61.28 -22.56
CA ILE A 192 29.82 -62.06 -23.52
C ILE A 192 30.86 -62.90 -22.77
N LEU A 193 31.58 -62.30 -21.81
CA LEU A 193 32.60 -63.00 -21.03
C LEU A 193 32.01 -64.17 -20.21
N GLU A 194 30.84 -63.99 -19.62
CA GLU A 194 30.13 -65.05 -18.90
C GLU A 194 29.64 -66.17 -19.83
N ALA A 195 29.16 -65.81 -21.03
CA ALA A 195 28.79 -66.80 -22.04
C ALA A 195 30.01 -67.63 -22.45
N GLU A 196 31.16 -66.99 -22.69
CA GLU A 196 32.40 -67.72 -22.97
C GLU A 196 32.84 -68.63 -21.81
N ARG A 197 32.69 -68.19 -20.55
CA ARG A 197 32.98 -69.04 -19.38
C ARG A 197 32.07 -70.26 -19.34
N ARG A 198 30.76 -70.07 -19.50
CA ARG A 198 29.78 -71.17 -19.55
C ARG A 198 30.08 -72.15 -20.68
N ASP A 199 30.47 -71.66 -21.85
CA ASP A 199 30.85 -72.52 -22.99
C ASP A 199 32.11 -73.35 -22.70
N ARG A 200 33.11 -72.77 -22.01
CA ARG A 200 34.31 -73.50 -21.58
C ARG A 200 33.98 -74.57 -20.55
N GLU A 201 33.15 -74.25 -19.56
CA GLU A 201 32.68 -75.21 -18.55
C GLU A 201 31.85 -76.34 -19.19
N ALA A 202 30.94 -76.02 -20.11
CA ALA A 202 30.14 -77.00 -20.83
C ALA A 202 31.01 -77.95 -21.66
N LYS A 203 32.04 -77.42 -22.36
CA LYS A 203 33.00 -78.25 -23.10
C LYS A 203 33.82 -79.15 -22.17
N ALA A 204 34.27 -78.63 -21.02
CA ALA A 204 35.00 -79.43 -20.04
C ALA A 204 34.15 -80.57 -19.47
N LEU A 205 32.89 -80.29 -19.10
CA LEU A 205 31.94 -81.30 -18.63
C LEU A 205 31.62 -82.33 -19.71
N ALA A 206 31.48 -81.92 -20.98
CA ALA A 206 31.26 -82.85 -22.08
C ALA A 206 32.43 -83.84 -22.25
N ILE A 207 33.68 -83.35 -22.16
CA ILE A 207 34.88 -84.20 -22.20
C ILE A 207 34.90 -85.16 -21.00
N GLN A 208 34.60 -84.68 -19.80
CA GLN A 208 34.55 -85.52 -18.60
C GLN A 208 33.47 -86.62 -18.70
N ASN A 209 32.27 -86.27 -19.18
CA ASN A 209 31.19 -87.24 -19.38
C ASN A 209 31.54 -88.29 -20.43
N GLU A 210 32.25 -87.91 -21.50
CA GLU A 210 32.75 -88.83 -22.52
C GLU A 210 33.76 -89.82 -21.92
N GLN A 211 34.68 -89.35 -21.07
CA GLN A 211 35.63 -90.21 -20.36
C GLN A 211 34.91 -91.21 -19.44
N ILE A 212 33.93 -90.75 -18.65
CA ILE A 212 33.13 -91.63 -17.79
C ILE A 212 32.37 -92.67 -18.61
N ARG A 213 31.77 -92.28 -19.75
CA ARG A 213 31.07 -93.22 -20.63
C ARG A 213 32.01 -94.31 -21.15
N GLN A 214 33.23 -93.95 -21.56
CA GLN A 214 34.23 -94.91 -22.02
C GLN A 214 34.67 -95.85 -20.90
N GLU A 215 34.86 -95.35 -19.67
CA GLU A 215 35.16 -96.20 -18.50
C GLU A 215 34.00 -97.16 -18.19
N ASP A 216 32.76 -96.69 -18.21
CA ASP A 216 31.57 -97.52 -18.00
C ASP A 216 31.40 -98.61 -19.06
N GLU A 217 31.74 -98.32 -20.31
CA GLU A 217 31.77 -99.31 -21.39
C GLU A 217 32.85 -100.37 -21.15
N ARG A 218 34.04 -99.97 -20.69
CA ARG A 218 35.12 -100.91 -20.33
C ARG A 218 34.72 -101.80 -19.15
N ILE A 219 34.15 -101.23 -18.10
CA ILE A 219 33.67 -101.99 -16.93
C ILE A 219 32.58 -102.99 -17.35
N ARG A 220 31.62 -102.56 -18.18
CA ARG A 220 30.57 -103.45 -18.70
C ARG A 220 31.13 -104.58 -19.57
N ALA A 221 32.12 -104.30 -20.40
CA ALA A 221 32.78 -105.33 -21.20
C ALA A 221 33.51 -106.35 -20.32
N GLU A 222 34.23 -105.88 -19.30
CA GLU A 222 34.92 -106.75 -18.34
C GLU A 222 33.92 -107.61 -17.52
N GLN A 223 32.81 -107.02 -17.07
CA GLN A 223 31.74 -107.76 -16.39
C GLN A 223 31.13 -108.84 -17.29
N LYS A 224 30.86 -108.54 -18.57
CA LYS A 224 30.37 -109.54 -19.53
C LYS A 224 31.37 -110.67 -19.75
N ALA A 225 32.66 -110.36 -19.87
CA ALA A 225 33.71 -111.38 -20.00
C ALA A 225 33.77 -112.29 -18.76
N ARG A 226 33.68 -111.72 -17.54
CA ARG A 226 33.62 -112.48 -16.29
C ARG A 226 32.36 -113.36 -16.21
N GLN A 227 31.20 -112.84 -16.61
CA GLN A 227 29.96 -113.62 -16.67
C GLN A 227 30.05 -114.78 -17.66
N GLN A 228 30.67 -114.58 -18.83
CA GLN A 228 30.88 -115.64 -19.81
C GLN A 228 31.85 -116.71 -19.29
N ALA A 229 32.95 -116.31 -18.64
CA ALA A 229 33.88 -117.26 -18.01
C ALA A 229 33.17 -118.10 -16.94
N PHE A 230 32.38 -117.46 -16.07
CA PHE A 230 31.58 -118.16 -15.06
C PHE A 230 30.56 -119.14 -15.68
N LEU A 231 29.91 -118.75 -16.78
CA LEU A 231 28.98 -119.64 -17.48
C LEU A 231 29.69 -120.86 -18.07
N HIS A 232 30.89 -120.68 -18.65
CA HIS A 232 31.70 -121.79 -19.13
C HIS A 232 32.10 -122.75 -18.00
N ASP A 233 32.47 -122.23 -16.83
CA ASP A 233 32.79 -123.05 -15.65
C ASP A 233 31.56 -123.84 -15.16
N CYS A 234 30.37 -123.22 -15.15
CA CYS A 234 29.12 -123.91 -14.80
C CYS A 234 28.78 -125.04 -15.78
N ILE A 235 28.92 -124.81 -17.09
CA ILE A 235 28.67 -125.83 -18.12
C ILE A 235 29.66 -127.00 -17.95
N ALA A 236 30.94 -126.72 -17.72
CA ALA A 236 31.95 -127.77 -17.49
C ALA A 236 31.65 -128.60 -16.23
N MET A 237 31.19 -127.95 -15.15
CA MET A 237 30.74 -128.62 -13.92
C MET A 237 29.48 -129.48 -14.17
N GLU A 238 28.52 -128.98 -14.95
CA GLU A 238 27.32 -129.71 -15.31
C GLU A 238 27.64 -130.94 -16.17
N GLU A 239 28.52 -130.81 -17.17
CA GLU A 239 28.99 -131.95 -17.97
C GLU A 239 29.68 -133.03 -17.12
N ALA A 240 30.48 -132.61 -16.13
CA ALA A 240 31.10 -133.54 -15.17
C ALA A 240 30.06 -134.25 -14.29
N LEU A 241 29.02 -133.53 -13.83
CA LEU A 241 27.91 -134.10 -13.08
C LEU A 241 27.07 -135.07 -13.92
N VAL A 242 26.79 -134.74 -15.17
CA VAL A 242 26.05 -135.60 -16.10
C VAL A 242 26.79 -136.91 -16.34
N LYS A 243 28.13 -136.87 -16.54
CA LYS A 243 28.96 -138.07 -16.66
C LYS A 243 28.86 -138.95 -15.41
N ARG A 244 28.96 -138.35 -14.22
CA ARG A 244 28.81 -139.05 -12.94
C ARG A 244 27.44 -139.71 -12.79
N LYS A 245 26.37 -138.97 -13.11
CA LYS A 245 24.99 -139.50 -13.10
C LYS A 245 24.76 -140.60 -14.12
N ALA A 246 25.42 -140.56 -15.28
CA ALA A 246 25.33 -141.63 -16.27
C ALA A 246 25.98 -142.93 -15.79
N GLU A 247 27.09 -142.83 -15.06
CA GLU A 247 27.74 -143.95 -14.39
C GLU A 247 26.86 -144.54 -13.27
N GLU A 248 26.25 -143.70 -12.43
CA GLU A 248 25.28 -144.11 -11.41
C GLU A 248 24.05 -144.77 -12.03
N LYS A 249 23.49 -144.22 -13.11
CA LYS A 249 22.32 -144.77 -13.80
C LYS A 249 22.61 -146.12 -14.46
N ARG A 250 23.85 -146.38 -14.87
CA ARG A 250 24.29 -147.70 -15.35
C ARG A 250 24.24 -148.74 -14.21
N GLN A 251 24.72 -148.37 -13.02
CA GLN A 251 24.65 -149.21 -11.83
C GLN A 251 23.19 -149.42 -11.37
N GLU A 252 22.33 -148.39 -11.46
CA GLU A 252 20.91 -148.52 -11.17
C GLU A 252 20.16 -149.41 -12.18
N GLN A 253 20.53 -149.42 -13.47
CA GLN A 253 19.91 -150.30 -14.45
C GLN A 253 20.18 -151.78 -14.16
N GLU A 254 21.39 -152.11 -13.68
CA GLU A 254 21.74 -153.45 -13.22
C GLU A 254 20.91 -153.87 -11.98
N LEU A 255 20.63 -152.95 -11.07
CA LEU A 255 19.78 -153.18 -9.89
C LEU A 255 18.27 -153.17 -10.20
N ALA A 256 17.83 -152.38 -11.18
CA ALA A 256 16.43 -152.25 -11.59
C ALA A 256 15.94 -153.51 -12.32
N GLN A 257 16.80 -154.19 -13.07
CA GLN A 257 16.49 -155.48 -13.68
C GLN A 257 16.20 -156.56 -12.61
N MET A 258 16.76 -156.41 -11.40
CA MET A 258 16.49 -157.25 -10.23
C MET A 258 15.17 -156.88 -9.51
N THR A 259 14.64 -155.67 -9.74
CA THR A 259 13.45 -155.14 -9.03
C THR A 259 12.16 -155.22 -9.88
N ILE A 260 12.27 -155.28 -11.21
CA ILE A 260 11.14 -155.42 -12.13
C ILE A 260 10.37 -156.74 -11.93
N ASP A 261 11.06 -157.80 -11.54
CA ASP A 261 10.43 -159.08 -11.20
C ASP A 261 9.58 -159.01 -9.91
N TYR A 262 9.79 -157.98 -9.06
CA TYR A 262 9.10 -157.78 -7.78
C TYR A 262 7.97 -156.72 -7.85
N ALA A 263 8.04 -155.77 -8.80
CA ALA A 263 7.10 -154.64 -8.90
C ALA A 263 5.79 -154.96 -9.65
N ASN A 264 5.78 -155.99 -10.50
CA ASN A 264 4.56 -156.42 -11.20
C ASN A 264 3.44 -156.90 -10.25
N GLU A 265 3.78 -157.29 -9.01
CA GLU A 265 2.78 -157.71 -8.00
C GLU A 265 2.16 -156.55 -7.21
N LYS A 266 2.75 -155.34 -7.25
CA LYS A 266 2.33 -154.22 -6.36
C LYS A 266 1.51 -153.14 -7.06
N ALA A 267 1.60 -153.01 -8.39
CA ALA A 267 0.95 -151.95 -9.17
C ALA A 267 -0.60 -152.01 -9.22
N LEU A 268 -1.22 -153.15 -8.88
CA LEU A 268 -2.68 -153.29 -8.84
C LEU A 268 -3.36 -152.58 -7.64
N LYS A 269 -2.61 -151.98 -6.71
CA LYS A 269 -3.15 -151.47 -5.43
C LYS A 269 -3.21 -149.94 -5.26
N GLU A 270 -2.60 -149.12 -6.12
CA GLU A 270 -2.46 -147.67 -5.86
C GLU A 270 -3.27 -146.74 -6.78
N GLU A 271 -3.99 -147.25 -7.78
CA GLU A 271 -4.80 -146.44 -8.70
C GLU A 271 -6.05 -145.78 -8.05
N ALA A 272 -6.35 -146.07 -6.78
CA ALA A 272 -7.59 -145.63 -6.12
C ALA A 272 -7.51 -144.31 -5.31
N ARG A 273 -6.34 -143.68 -5.12
CA ARG A 273 -6.18 -142.63 -4.09
C ARG A 273 -6.04 -141.17 -4.54
N GLU A 274 -5.79 -140.87 -5.82
CA GLU A 274 -5.34 -139.51 -6.21
C GLU A 274 -6.39 -138.63 -6.92
N ARG A 275 -7.68 -138.82 -6.65
CA ARG A 275 -8.77 -138.01 -7.24
C ARG A 275 -9.35 -136.88 -6.38
N GLN A 276 -8.72 -136.41 -5.28
CA GLN A 276 -9.44 -135.53 -4.33
C GLN A 276 -8.86 -134.18 -3.84
N ILE A 277 -7.67 -133.70 -4.21
CA ILE A 277 -7.16 -132.42 -3.64
C ILE A 277 -7.04 -131.31 -4.71
N LEU A 278 -8.17 -130.94 -5.31
CA LEU A 278 -8.30 -129.81 -6.26
C LEU A 278 -8.97 -128.56 -5.65
N ALA A 279 -9.03 -128.44 -4.31
CA ALA A 279 -9.87 -127.46 -3.61
C ALA A 279 -9.16 -126.20 -3.04
N GLN A 280 -7.83 -126.05 -3.20
CA GLN A 280 -7.06 -124.99 -2.52
C GLN A 280 -6.91 -123.64 -3.28
N LYS A 281 -7.55 -123.42 -4.43
CA LYS A 281 -7.28 -122.24 -5.29
C LYS A 281 -8.27 -121.06 -5.21
N ARG A 282 -9.16 -120.97 -4.20
CA ARG A 282 -10.30 -120.01 -4.23
C ARG A 282 -10.31 -118.88 -3.17
N LEU A 283 -9.17 -118.43 -2.64
CA LEU A 283 -9.13 -117.50 -1.48
C LEU A 283 -8.40 -116.14 -1.66
N LYS A 284 -8.03 -115.69 -2.86
CA LYS A 284 -7.27 -114.42 -3.03
C LYS A 284 -7.93 -113.35 -3.93
N GLU A 285 -9.24 -113.15 -3.82
CA GLU A 285 -9.96 -112.11 -4.61
C GLU A 285 -10.78 -111.10 -3.79
N ARG A 286 -10.72 -111.08 -2.45
CA ARG A 286 -11.62 -110.25 -1.62
C ARG A 286 -11.04 -108.96 -1.00
N GLU A 287 -9.76 -108.63 -1.16
CA GLU A 287 -9.16 -107.51 -0.39
C GLU A 287 -9.09 -106.16 -1.13
N ILE A 288 -9.45 -106.06 -2.42
CA ILE A 288 -9.24 -104.81 -3.20
C ILE A 288 -10.51 -103.91 -3.25
N GLN A 289 -11.67 -104.37 -2.76
CA GLN A 289 -12.95 -103.65 -2.93
C GLN A 289 -13.35 -102.69 -1.79
N GLU A 290 -12.72 -102.77 -0.61
CA GLU A 290 -13.16 -102.00 0.59
C GLU A 290 -12.56 -100.58 0.73
N ILE A 291 -11.46 -100.25 0.04
CA ILE A 291 -10.75 -98.98 0.25
C ILE A 291 -11.39 -97.80 -0.52
N ARG A 292 -12.18 -98.04 -1.57
CA ARG A 292 -12.82 -96.97 -2.37
C ARG A 292 -14.14 -96.42 -1.81
N SER A 293 -14.87 -97.14 -0.95
CA SER A 293 -16.21 -96.69 -0.49
C SER A 293 -16.18 -95.69 0.68
N LYS A 294 -15.06 -95.61 1.43
CA LYS A 294 -14.93 -94.75 2.62
C LYS A 294 -14.64 -93.27 2.33
N GLN A 295 -14.18 -92.91 1.12
CA GLN A 295 -13.83 -91.52 0.78
C GLN A 295 -15.02 -90.69 0.22
N GLN A 296 -16.06 -91.33 -0.35
CA GLN A 296 -17.19 -90.61 -0.97
C GLN A 296 -18.15 -89.97 0.05
N ARG A 297 -18.28 -90.52 1.27
CA ARG A 297 -19.23 -90.03 2.30
C ARG A 297 -18.81 -88.74 3.01
N ALA A 298 -17.54 -88.36 2.94
CA ALA A 298 -17.02 -87.14 3.60
C ALA A 298 -17.28 -85.86 2.78
N ILE A 299 -17.53 -85.98 1.47
CA ILE A 299 -17.77 -84.84 0.57
C ILE A 299 -19.25 -84.43 0.62
N ASP A 300 -20.17 -85.39 0.70
CA ASP A 300 -21.62 -85.12 0.69
C ASP A 300 -22.14 -84.46 1.98
N THR A 301 -21.43 -84.56 3.10
CA THR A 301 -21.84 -83.98 4.39
C THR A 301 -21.45 -82.50 4.56
N LYS A 302 -20.58 -81.96 3.70
CA LYS A 302 -20.17 -80.54 3.74
C LYS A 302 -21.07 -79.65 2.89
N ALA A 303 -21.57 -80.17 1.75
CA ALA A 303 -22.48 -79.45 0.84
C ALA A 303 -23.84 -79.08 1.48
N ILE A 304 -24.37 -79.92 2.38
CA ILE A 304 -25.67 -79.70 3.02
C ILE A 304 -25.64 -78.57 4.07
N ARG A 305 -24.48 -78.24 4.65
CA ARG A 305 -24.35 -77.13 5.63
C ARG A 305 -24.28 -75.75 4.98
N ASP A 306 -23.68 -75.65 3.80
CA ASP A 306 -23.50 -74.37 3.10
C ASP A 306 -24.82 -73.89 2.46
N GLU A 307 -25.70 -74.82 2.07
CA GLU A 307 -27.01 -74.53 1.48
C GLU A 307 -28.01 -73.90 2.48
N MET A 308 -27.97 -74.30 3.76
CA MET A 308 -28.83 -73.71 4.81
C MET A 308 -28.38 -72.31 5.28
N MET A 309 -27.09 -71.98 5.18
CA MET A 309 -26.58 -70.65 5.51
C MET A 309 -26.91 -69.62 4.42
N ALA A 310 -26.92 -70.04 3.15
CA ALA A 310 -27.23 -69.18 2.01
C ALA A 310 -28.69 -68.67 2.01
N GLN A 311 -29.66 -69.52 2.43
CA GLN A 311 -31.08 -69.13 2.44
C GLN A 311 -31.42 -68.09 3.54
N ARG A 312 -30.76 -68.13 4.70
CA ARG A 312 -30.98 -67.15 5.78
C ARG A 312 -30.42 -65.77 5.45
N VAL A 313 -29.27 -65.71 4.77
CA VAL A 313 -28.66 -64.45 4.34
C VAL A 313 -29.50 -63.76 3.26
N GLN A 314 -30.15 -64.51 2.38
CA GLN A 314 -31.06 -63.94 1.37
C GLN A 314 -32.34 -63.36 1.98
N GLU A 315 -32.93 -63.98 3.01
CA GLU A 315 -34.11 -63.44 3.70
C GLU A 315 -33.81 -62.18 4.54
N GLU A 316 -32.66 -62.12 5.22
CA GLU A 316 -32.24 -60.92 5.97
C GLU A 316 -31.94 -59.74 5.03
N GLN A 317 -31.29 -60.00 3.89
CA GLN A 317 -31.03 -58.95 2.89
C GLN A 317 -32.31 -58.44 2.22
N ALA A 318 -33.30 -59.30 2.00
CA ALA A 318 -34.59 -58.90 1.45
C ALA A 318 -35.40 -58.00 2.41
N ARG A 319 -35.38 -58.28 3.73
CA ARG A 319 -36.06 -57.43 4.72
C ARG A 319 -35.37 -56.07 4.89
N ALA A 320 -34.03 -56.05 4.92
CA ALA A 320 -33.27 -54.80 5.03
C ALA A 320 -33.43 -53.89 3.78
N ALA A 321 -33.63 -54.48 2.59
CA ALA A 321 -33.91 -53.73 1.37
C ALA A 321 -35.31 -53.07 1.41
N ALA A 322 -36.33 -53.79 1.87
CA ALA A 322 -37.70 -53.27 1.97
C ALA A 322 -37.81 -52.09 2.96
N GLU A 323 -37.19 -52.20 4.14
CA GLU A 323 -37.18 -51.11 5.13
C GLU A 323 -36.45 -49.85 4.62
N LYS A 324 -35.39 -50.04 3.82
CA LYS A 324 -34.66 -48.92 3.21
C LYS A 324 -35.48 -48.22 2.12
N GLU A 325 -36.24 -48.97 1.32
CA GLU A 325 -37.11 -48.39 0.29
C GLU A 325 -38.27 -47.58 0.88
N GLU A 326 -38.89 -48.04 1.97
CA GLU A 326 -39.95 -47.30 2.67
C GLU A 326 -39.43 -46.00 3.30
N ALA A 327 -38.23 -46.04 3.91
CA ALA A 327 -37.59 -44.86 4.49
C ALA A 327 -37.26 -43.80 3.42
N GLU A 328 -36.78 -44.23 2.25
CA GLU A 328 -36.50 -43.34 1.12
C GLU A 328 -37.78 -42.70 0.53
N GLN A 329 -38.90 -43.43 0.49
CA GLN A 329 -40.18 -42.89 0.05
C GLN A 329 -40.74 -41.85 1.03
N MET A 330 -40.67 -42.11 2.34
CA MET A 330 -41.10 -41.15 3.37
C MET A 330 -40.22 -39.89 3.38
N ALA A 331 -38.91 -40.02 3.15
CA ALA A 331 -38.01 -38.89 2.99
C ALA A 331 -38.37 -38.03 1.76
N LYS A 332 -38.73 -38.65 0.62
CA LYS A 332 -39.18 -37.93 -0.58
C LYS A 332 -40.49 -37.19 -0.34
N ILE A 333 -41.47 -37.80 0.34
CA ILE A 333 -42.77 -37.16 0.62
C ILE A 333 -42.58 -35.94 1.54
N THR A 334 -41.79 -36.08 2.60
CA THR A 334 -41.52 -34.97 3.53
C THR A 334 -40.75 -33.83 2.87
N ALA A 335 -39.79 -34.11 1.98
CA ALA A 335 -39.09 -33.11 1.20
C ALA A 335 -40.04 -32.34 0.26
N VAL A 336 -40.95 -33.04 -0.43
CA VAL A 336 -41.95 -32.41 -1.31
C VAL A 336 -42.93 -31.54 -0.51
N MET A 337 -43.36 -31.98 0.67
CA MET A 337 -44.24 -31.17 1.53
C MET A 337 -43.56 -29.89 2.01
N LYS A 338 -42.29 -29.94 2.41
CA LYS A 338 -41.51 -28.74 2.79
C LYS A 338 -41.41 -27.76 1.64
N LEU A 339 -41.04 -28.23 0.44
CA LEU A 339 -40.95 -27.38 -0.76
C LEU A 339 -42.28 -26.70 -1.12
N LYS A 340 -43.42 -27.38 -0.94
CA LYS A 340 -44.75 -26.78 -1.16
C LYS A 340 -45.05 -25.68 -0.14
N LYS A 341 -44.69 -25.88 1.13
CA LYS A 341 -44.87 -24.88 2.19
C LYS A 341 -44.00 -23.65 1.93
N ASP A 342 -42.71 -23.85 1.65
CA ASP A 342 -41.77 -22.76 1.38
C ASP A 342 -42.19 -21.93 0.16
N ARG A 343 -42.72 -22.59 -0.89
CA ARG A 343 -43.27 -21.90 -2.06
C ARG A 343 -44.52 -21.07 -1.74
N ALA A 344 -45.40 -21.57 -0.85
CA ALA A 344 -46.58 -20.83 -0.42
C ALA A 344 -46.19 -19.60 0.41
N ASP A 345 -45.22 -19.74 1.32
CA ASP A 345 -44.72 -18.65 2.16
C ASP A 345 -44.03 -17.57 1.30
N MET A 346 -43.23 -17.96 0.30
CA MET A 346 -42.62 -17.03 -0.65
C MET A 346 -43.67 -16.25 -1.46
N ILE A 347 -44.74 -16.91 -1.93
CA ILE A 347 -45.82 -16.24 -2.66
C ILE A 347 -46.55 -15.24 -1.77
N ASN A 348 -46.79 -15.59 -0.51
CA ASN A 348 -47.46 -14.70 0.45
C ASN A 348 -46.60 -13.49 0.80
N SER A 349 -45.29 -13.67 1.04
CA SER A 349 -44.36 -12.55 1.25
C SER A 349 -44.38 -11.58 0.07
N LYS A 350 -44.28 -12.11 -1.17
CA LYS A 350 -44.31 -11.28 -2.38
C LYS A 350 -45.60 -10.48 -2.52
N LYS A 351 -46.75 -11.04 -2.13
CA LYS A 351 -48.03 -10.33 -2.14
C LYS A 351 -48.09 -9.19 -1.12
N LEU A 352 -47.54 -9.40 0.08
CA LEU A 352 -47.46 -8.36 1.11
C LEU A 352 -46.58 -7.20 0.66
N ASP A 353 -45.41 -7.50 0.08
CA ASP A 353 -44.49 -6.48 -0.45
C ASP A 353 -45.15 -5.65 -1.56
N GLN A 354 -45.91 -6.30 -2.45
CA GLN A 354 -46.68 -5.62 -3.50
C GLN A 354 -47.77 -4.69 -2.95
N LEU A 355 -48.49 -5.11 -1.91
CA LEU A 355 -49.50 -4.27 -1.27
C LEU A 355 -48.86 -3.06 -0.57
N GLU A 356 -47.73 -3.26 0.10
CA GLU A 356 -46.99 -2.18 0.75
C GLU A 356 -46.44 -1.17 -0.27
N GLN A 357 -45.94 -1.66 -1.41
CA GLN A 357 -45.50 -0.81 -2.51
C GLN A 357 -46.66 0.00 -3.10
N GLN A 358 -47.83 -0.61 -3.34
CA GLN A 358 -49.01 0.13 -3.81
C GLN A 358 -49.49 1.19 -2.80
N ALA A 359 -49.39 0.91 -1.50
CA ALA A 359 -49.72 1.90 -0.47
C ALA A 359 -48.75 3.09 -0.46
N ARG A 360 -47.44 2.84 -0.66
CA ARG A 360 -46.43 3.90 -0.83
C ARG A 360 -46.70 4.75 -2.06
N GLU A 361 -46.93 4.13 -3.22
CA GLU A 361 -47.19 4.83 -4.48
C GLU A 361 -48.46 5.71 -4.40
N ARG A 362 -49.53 5.22 -3.76
CA ARG A 362 -50.75 6.02 -3.52
C ARG A 362 -50.48 7.25 -2.66
N ARG A 363 -49.71 7.10 -1.58
CA ARG A 363 -49.36 8.21 -0.69
C ARG A 363 -48.50 9.27 -1.39
N GLU A 364 -47.54 8.83 -2.20
CA GLU A 364 -46.71 9.73 -3.01
C GLU A 364 -47.55 10.49 -4.05
N TYR A 365 -48.51 9.81 -4.68
CA TYR A 365 -49.44 10.43 -5.62
C TYR A 365 -50.32 11.51 -4.97
N GLU A 366 -50.86 11.24 -3.77
CA GLU A 366 -51.63 12.21 -3.00
C GLU A 366 -50.80 13.46 -2.65
N MET A 367 -49.56 13.27 -2.19
CA MET A 367 -48.65 14.39 -1.91
C MET A 367 -48.35 15.22 -3.16
N MET A 368 -48.20 14.59 -4.34
CA MET A 368 -48.00 15.32 -5.59
C MET A 368 -49.21 16.16 -6.00
N LEU A 369 -50.44 15.66 -5.75
CA LEU A 369 -51.66 16.43 -6.01
C LEU A 369 -51.74 17.67 -5.12
N GLU A 370 -51.49 17.54 -3.81
CA GLU A 370 -51.47 18.69 -2.89
C GLU A 370 -50.40 19.73 -3.29
N GLN A 371 -49.22 19.27 -3.71
CA GLN A 371 -48.17 20.15 -4.23
C GLN A 371 -48.58 20.86 -5.53
N ALA A 372 -49.33 20.20 -6.41
CA ALA A 372 -49.84 20.82 -7.63
C ALA A 372 -50.90 21.90 -7.33
N GLU A 373 -51.79 21.64 -6.38
CA GLU A 373 -52.82 22.60 -5.94
C GLU A 373 -52.20 23.83 -5.27
N THR A 374 -51.24 23.64 -4.36
CA THR A 374 -50.53 24.75 -3.71
C THR A 374 -49.73 25.60 -4.70
N LYS A 375 -49.09 24.99 -5.70
CA LYS A 375 -48.42 25.73 -6.80
C LYS A 375 -49.40 26.58 -7.61
N LYS A 376 -50.58 26.03 -7.92
CA LYS A 376 -51.63 26.75 -8.63
C LYS A 376 -52.15 27.96 -7.84
N GLN A 377 -52.35 27.80 -6.52
CA GLN A 377 -52.77 28.89 -5.64
C GLN A 377 -51.72 30.01 -5.56
N LYS A 378 -50.43 29.66 -5.42
CA LYS A 378 -49.34 30.63 -5.43
C LYS A 378 -49.25 31.41 -6.75
N ALA A 379 -49.36 30.72 -7.88
CA ALA A 379 -49.33 31.37 -9.19
C ALA A 379 -50.47 32.40 -9.38
N LEU A 380 -51.66 32.13 -8.82
CA LEU A 380 -52.77 33.08 -8.83
C LEU A 380 -52.48 34.30 -7.93
N ALA A 381 -51.92 34.09 -6.74
CA ALA A 381 -51.56 35.17 -5.83
C ALA A 381 -50.46 36.09 -6.41
N ASP A 382 -49.43 35.50 -7.05
CA ASP A 382 -48.37 36.25 -7.70
C ASP A 382 -48.90 37.09 -8.88
N TYR A 383 -49.87 36.54 -9.63
CA TYR A 383 -50.53 37.26 -10.72
C TYR A 383 -51.31 38.48 -10.21
N THR A 384 -52.05 38.34 -9.11
CA THR A 384 -52.77 39.47 -8.50
C THR A 384 -51.82 40.53 -7.95
N ALA A 385 -50.73 40.13 -7.29
CA ALA A 385 -49.74 41.06 -6.75
C ALA A 385 -49.04 41.88 -7.86
N LYS A 386 -48.81 41.27 -9.02
CA LYS A 386 -48.24 41.96 -10.19
C LYS A 386 -49.16 43.05 -10.72
N ILE A 387 -50.46 42.78 -10.80
CA ILE A 387 -51.45 43.78 -11.24
C ILE A 387 -51.47 44.99 -10.30
N GLU A 388 -51.42 44.77 -8.99
CA GLU A 388 -51.37 45.84 -7.99
C GLU A 388 -50.07 46.66 -8.08
N ALA A 389 -48.92 46.01 -8.31
CA ALA A 389 -47.65 46.68 -8.51
C ALA A 389 -47.65 47.57 -9.76
N ASP A 390 -48.20 47.06 -10.87
CA ASP A 390 -48.31 47.82 -12.13
C ASP A 390 -49.23 49.05 -11.97
N GLN A 391 -50.26 48.97 -11.12
CA GLN A 391 -51.13 50.12 -10.81
C GLN A 391 -50.37 51.21 -10.03
N LYS A 392 -49.62 50.83 -8.98
CA LYS A 392 -48.80 51.77 -8.21
C LYS A 392 -47.76 52.46 -9.08
N TYR A 393 -47.09 51.70 -9.94
CA TYR A 393 -46.11 52.25 -10.88
C TYR A 393 -46.72 53.29 -11.83
N ARG A 394 -47.96 53.09 -12.29
CA ARG A 394 -48.66 54.08 -13.13
C ARG A 394 -48.98 55.37 -12.38
N GLU A 395 -49.29 55.30 -11.10
CA GLU A 395 -49.57 56.48 -10.27
C GLU A 395 -48.30 57.29 -10.01
N GLU A 396 -47.20 56.62 -9.68
CA GLU A 396 -45.87 57.24 -9.54
C GLU A 396 -45.41 57.90 -10.84
N LEU A 397 -45.66 57.27 -12.00
CA LEU A 397 -45.32 57.83 -13.29
C LEU A 397 -46.09 59.13 -13.59
N LYS A 398 -47.35 59.24 -13.17
CA LYS A 398 -48.12 60.48 -13.32
C LYS A 398 -47.51 61.62 -12.49
N GLN A 399 -47.18 61.35 -11.24
CA GLN A 399 -46.57 62.34 -10.34
C GLN A 399 -45.22 62.84 -10.84
N THR A 400 -44.39 61.94 -11.38
CA THR A 400 -43.09 62.31 -11.94
C THR A 400 -43.19 63.14 -13.22
N VAL A 401 -44.20 62.90 -14.06
CA VAL A 401 -44.48 63.73 -15.25
C VAL A 401 -44.88 65.15 -14.83
N GLU A 402 -45.77 65.30 -13.85
CA GLU A 402 -46.21 66.61 -13.33
C GLU A 402 -45.05 67.41 -12.71
N LEU A 403 -44.19 66.76 -11.93
CA LEU A 403 -43.00 67.40 -11.36
C LEU A 403 -42.01 67.86 -12.45
N ARG A 404 -41.84 67.07 -13.51
CA ARG A 404 -40.94 67.39 -14.63
C ARG A 404 -41.43 68.57 -15.46
N GLU A 405 -42.74 68.74 -15.61
CA GLU A 405 -43.33 69.91 -16.27
C GLU A 405 -43.09 71.20 -15.48
N LEU A 406 -43.12 71.14 -14.15
CA LEU A 406 -42.80 72.27 -13.29
C LEU A 406 -41.30 72.65 -13.37
N SER A 407 -40.39 71.67 -13.42
CA SER A 407 -38.95 71.92 -13.51
C SER A 407 -38.48 72.47 -14.87
N ARG A 408 -39.27 72.32 -15.94
CA ARG A 408 -38.95 72.87 -17.28
C ARG A 408 -38.96 74.40 -17.34
N LYS A 409 -39.59 75.08 -16.38
CA LYS A 409 -39.69 76.56 -16.32
C LYS A 409 -38.40 77.27 -15.82
N ILE A 410 -37.33 76.52 -15.52
CA ILE A 410 -36.04 77.07 -15.08
C ILE A 410 -35.21 77.53 -16.30
N ASP A 411 -34.72 78.76 -16.18
CA ASP A 411 -33.97 79.62 -17.10
C ASP A 411 -32.86 78.89 -17.93
N PRO A 412 -32.87 78.96 -19.28
CA PRO A 412 -31.91 78.26 -20.15
C PRO A 412 -30.45 78.72 -20.00
N ASP A 413 -30.18 79.95 -19.57
CA ASP A 413 -28.80 80.45 -19.43
C ASP A 413 -28.11 79.94 -18.16
N ALA A 414 -28.87 79.69 -17.09
CA ALA A 414 -28.37 79.00 -15.90
C ALA A 414 -27.96 77.56 -16.23
N LYS A 415 -28.74 76.85 -17.05
CA LYS A 415 -28.44 75.49 -17.53
C LYS A 415 -27.16 75.42 -18.35
N ASN A 416 -26.88 76.41 -19.20
CA ASN A 416 -25.67 76.42 -20.02
C ASN A 416 -24.40 76.67 -19.19
N ARG A 417 -24.45 77.55 -18.19
CA ARG A 417 -23.32 77.77 -17.26
C ARG A 417 -23.08 76.57 -16.35
N GLU A 418 -24.15 75.96 -15.84
CA GLU A 418 -24.06 74.71 -15.10
C GLU A 418 -23.50 73.59 -15.98
N LYS A 419 -23.94 73.47 -17.23
CA LYS A 419 -23.39 72.47 -18.17
C LYS A 419 -21.89 72.65 -18.41
N ALA A 420 -21.41 73.87 -18.59
CA ALA A 420 -19.97 74.14 -18.75
C ALA A 420 -19.17 73.79 -17.49
N LYS A 421 -19.70 74.10 -16.31
CA LYS A 421 -19.08 73.74 -15.03
C LYS A 421 -19.05 72.22 -14.82
N MET A 422 -20.16 71.54 -15.12
CA MET A 422 -20.28 70.08 -15.07
C MET A 422 -19.30 69.40 -16.05
N GLN A 423 -19.12 69.93 -17.25
CA GLN A 423 -18.14 69.42 -18.21
C GLN A 423 -16.70 69.56 -17.70
N ALA A 424 -16.34 70.72 -17.13
CA ALA A 424 -15.01 70.93 -16.56
C ALA A 424 -14.74 70.01 -15.35
N GLU A 425 -15.73 69.80 -14.48
CA GLU A 425 -15.65 68.87 -13.35
C GLU A 425 -15.52 67.41 -13.84
N GLN A 426 -16.22 67.05 -14.92
CA GLN A 426 -16.16 65.72 -15.52
C GLN A 426 -14.82 65.47 -16.22
N ASP A 427 -14.25 66.46 -16.91
CA ASP A 427 -12.92 66.34 -17.51
C ASP A 427 -11.83 66.20 -16.45
N ALA A 428 -11.92 66.97 -15.35
CA ALA A 428 -11.02 66.86 -14.21
C ALA A 428 -11.11 65.49 -13.53
N TYR A 429 -12.33 64.96 -13.41
CA TYR A 429 -12.60 63.62 -12.90
C TYR A 429 -11.97 62.53 -13.79
N MET A 430 -12.18 62.61 -15.11
CA MET A 430 -11.60 61.67 -16.07
C MET A 430 -10.08 61.68 -16.06
N GLN A 431 -9.45 62.86 -15.96
CA GLN A 431 -8.00 62.99 -15.82
C GLN A 431 -7.47 62.39 -14.51
N ARG A 432 -8.25 62.47 -13.42
CA ARG A 432 -7.91 61.83 -12.13
C ARG A 432 -7.94 60.31 -12.25
N VAL A 433 -9.01 59.75 -12.81
CA VAL A 433 -9.13 58.30 -13.09
C VAL A 433 -8.00 57.81 -14.00
N GLU A 434 -7.67 58.57 -15.04
CA GLU A 434 -6.59 58.24 -15.98
C GLU A 434 -5.20 58.20 -15.31
N ARG A 435 -4.91 59.15 -14.42
CA ARG A 435 -3.68 59.13 -13.61
C ARG A 435 -3.61 57.91 -12.71
N ILE A 436 -4.72 57.52 -12.08
CA ILE A 436 -4.80 56.32 -11.23
C ILE A 436 -4.58 55.06 -12.07
N ARG A 437 -5.20 55.00 -13.26
CA ARG A 437 -5.02 53.90 -14.22
C ARG A 437 -3.55 53.69 -14.58
N GLN A 438 -2.82 54.77 -14.88
CA GLN A 438 -1.39 54.71 -15.19
C GLN A 438 -0.56 54.22 -14.00
N LYS A 439 -0.85 54.68 -12.78
CA LYS A 439 -0.19 54.19 -11.56
C LYS A 439 -0.42 52.68 -11.35
N LYS A 440 -1.64 52.18 -11.53
CA LYS A 440 -1.99 50.76 -11.38
C LYS A 440 -1.36 49.90 -12.48
N LEU A 441 -1.26 50.41 -13.72
CA LEU A 441 -0.53 49.73 -14.79
C LEU A 441 0.96 49.59 -14.49
N ALA A 442 1.59 50.63 -13.91
CA ALA A 442 2.98 50.57 -13.46
C ALA A 442 3.17 49.59 -12.29
N GLU A 443 2.21 49.50 -11.36
CA GLU A 443 2.22 48.49 -10.30
C GLU A 443 2.20 47.06 -10.87
N LEU A 444 1.37 46.81 -11.88
CA LEU A 444 1.31 45.51 -12.57
C LEU A 444 2.59 45.17 -13.33
N GLU A 445 3.24 46.17 -13.92
CA GLU A 445 4.54 46.00 -14.55
C GLU A 445 5.62 45.62 -13.53
N ALA A 446 5.66 46.32 -12.38
CA ALA A 446 6.57 45.98 -11.29
C ALA A 446 6.29 44.58 -10.69
N ALA A 447 5.02 44.14 -10.70
CA ALA A 447 4.62 42.80 -10.28
C ALA A 447 4.93 41.70 -11.31
N GLY A 448 5.50 42.03 -12.47
CA GLY A 448 5.88 41.05 -13.51
C GLY A 448 4.70 40.50 -14.31
N VAL A 449 3.57 41.22 -14.36
CA VAL A 449 2.40 40.78 -15.12
C VAL A 449 2.63 40.96 -16.63
N PRO A 450 2.49 39.89 -17.46
CA PRO A 450 2.68 39.96 -18.89
C PRO A 450 1.83 41.04 -19.59
N GLU A 451 2.39 41.65 -20.64
CA GLU A 451 1.72 42.74 -21.39
C GLU A 451 0.35 42.35 -21.93
N LYS A 452 0.18 41.09 -22.33
CA LYS A 452 -1.09 40.50 -22.78
C LYS A 452 -2.24 40.77 -21.81
N TYR A 453 -2.00 40.74 -20.50
CA TYR A 453 -3.02 40.94 -19.47
C TYR A 453 -3.10 42.40 -18.98
N ARG A 454 -2.09 43.23 -19.28
CA ARG A 454 -2.11 44.68 -19.04
C ARG A 454 -2.91 45.43 -20.12
N ALA A 455 -2.97 44.88 -21.34
CA ALA A 455 -3.72 45.46 -22.46
C ALA A 455 -5.22 45.64 -22.18
N ASP A 456 -5.83 44.70 -21.44
CA ASP A 456 -7.25 44.75 -21.08
C ASP A 456 -7.58 46.00 -20.23
N ILE A 457 -6.70 46.35 -19.29
CA ILE A 457 -6.82 47.53 -18.42
C ILE A 457 -6.56 48.82 -19.20
N LYS A 458 -5.60 48.81 -20.13
CA LYS A 458 -5.30 49.96 -20.99
C LYS A 458 -6.46 50.31 -21.93
N ASN A 459 -7.20 49.31 -22.37
CA ASN A 459 -8.33 49.46 -23.30
C ASN A 459 -9.67 49.69 -22.61
N LEU A 460 -9.71 49.73 -21.27
CA LEU A 460 -10.94 49.99 -20.53
C LEU A 460 -11.49 51.38 -20.86
N LYS A 461 -12.73 51.42 -21.35
CA LYS A 461 -13.48 52.66 -21.56
C LYS A 461 -14.42 52.91 -20.40
N PHE A 462 -14.33 54.10 -19.81
CA PHE A 462 -15.28 54.58 -18.82
C PHE A 462 -16.38 55.36 -19.55
N LYS A 463 -17.64 55.01 -19.28
CA LYS A 463 -18.77 55.77 -19.82
C LYS A 463 -18.96 56.97 -18.92
N SER A 464 -18.91 58.16 -19.51
CA SER A 464 -19.43 59.38 -18.88
C SER A 464 -20.92 59.13 -18.59
N GLN A 465 -21.29 59.12 -17.31
CA GLN A 465 -22.69 59.12 -16.87
C GLN A 465 -23.36 60.44 -17.22
#